data_AF-A0A3R9V368-F1
#
_entry.id   AF-A0A3R9V368-F1
#
_cell.length_a   1.000
_cell.length_b   1.000
_cell.length_c   1.000
_cell.angle_alpha   90.00
_cell.angle_beta   90.00
_cell.angle_gamma   90.00
#
_symmetry.space_group_name_H-M   'P 1'
#
loop_
_entity.id
_entity.type
_entity.pdbx_description
1 polymer ?
#
loop_
_entity_poly.entity_id
_entity_poly.type
_entity_poly.pdbx_seq_one_letter_code
_entity_poly.pdbx_strand_id
1 'polypeptide(L)'
;MITIDQAKFLDNLRITQAYCEQQLQQKEKLDWVILRSAINPVCRDEQWFVHMLGHNKAACDEQPIPLKEWARKSDPYYHDSFVELFNLQLDFKTSVSDRLKLDGICQGKILVVEHGENIPDGAADPETNSFFDEWDLPPIDTWFYNDYSPSRGGILFAWIPEKFIRLADVAIEIQFLNILHWFEKPSNWNI
;
A
#
# COMPACT_ATOMS: atom_id res chain seq x y z
N MET A 1 20.95 -6.53 -7.80
CA MET A 1 20.13 -5.92 -8.87
C MET A 1 18.98 -6.87 -9.13
N ILE A 2 17.75 -6.43 -8.89
CA ILE A 2 16.56 -7.24 -9.05
C ILE A 2 16.24 -7.38 -10.54
N THR A 3 15.86 -8.58 -10.96
CA THR A 3 15.38 -8.83 -12.32
C THR A 3 13.87 -8.59 -12.33
N ILE A 4 13.46 -7.44 -12.86
CA ILE A 4 12.03 -7.12 -12.98
C ILE A 4 11.50 -7.68 -14.31
N ASP A 5 10.42 -8.47 -14.25
CA ASP A 5 9.63 -8.81 -15.43
C ASP A 5 8.87 -7.55 -15.86
N GLN A 6 9.42 -6.86 -16.86
CA GLN A 6 8.91 -5.57 -17.31
C GLN A 6 7.45 -5.64 -17.80
N ALA A 7 7.06 -6.72 -18.47
CA ALA A 7 5.69 -6.85 -18.98
C ALA A 7 4.71 -6.99 -17.82
N LYS A 8 4.98 -7.91 -16.90
CA LYS A 8 4.17 -8.10 -15.69
C LYS A 8 4.12 -6.85 -14.81
N PHE A 9 5.25 -6.15 -14.66
CA PHE A 9 5.35 -4.91 -13.91
C PHE A 9 4.42 -3.83 -14.45
N LEU A 10 4.45 -3.62 -15.78
CA LEU A 10 3.62 -2.61 -16.44
C LEU A 10 2.13 -2.97 -16.43
N ASP A 11 1.78 -4.24 -16.65
CA ASP A 11 0.39 -4.70 -16.62
C ASP A 11 -0.23 -4.55 -15.22
N ASN A 12 0.49 -4.99 -14.19
CA ASN A 12 0.04 -4.83 -12.81
C ASN A 12 -0.07 -3.35 -12.39
N LEU A 13 0.87 -2.51 -12.84
CA LEU A 13 0.84 -1.08 -12.60
C LEU A 13 -0.44 -0.46 -13.18
N ARG A 14 -0.77 -0.75 -14.44
CA ARG A 14 -1.97 -0.23 -15.12
C ARG A 14 -3.25 -0.66 -14.40
N ILE A 15 -3.37 -1.93 -14.05
CA ILE A 15 -4.52 -2.45 -13.30
C ILE A 15 -4.66 -1.72 -11.97
N THR A 16 -3.55 -1.54 -11.25
CA THR A 16 -3.53 -0.88 -9.94
C THR A 16 -3.88 0.61 -10.02
N GLN A 17 -3.34 1.31 -11.01
CA GLN A 17 -3.65 2.71 -11.29
C GLN A 17 -5.16 2.91 -11.53
N ALA A 18 -5.73 2.15 -12.46
CA ALA A 18 -7.14 2.27 -12.79
C ALA A 18 -8.05 1.88 -11.62
N TYR A 19 -7.64 0.87 -10.83
CA TYR A 19 -8.36 0.47 -9.62
C TYR A 19 -8.37 1.60 -8.59
N CYS A 20 -7.20 2.15 -8.26
CA CYS A 20 -7.08 3.22 -7.28
C CYS A 20 -7.86 4.46 -7.73
N GLU A 21 -7.79 4.87 -9.00
CA GLU A 21 -8.58 5.98 -9.53
C GLU A 21 -10.09 5.75 -9.38
N GLN A 22 -10.59 4.55 -9.65
CA GLN A 22 -11.99 4.20 -9.44
C GLN A 22 -12.36 4.29 -7.95
N GLN A 23 -11.51 3.79 -7.06
CA GLN A 23 -11.73 3.86 -5.63
C GLN A 23 -11.79 5.31 -5.13
N LEU A 24 -10.88 6.16 -5.59
CA LEU A 24 -10.80 7.58 -5.20
C LEU A 24 -11.97 8.44 -5.72
N GLN A 25 -12.80 7.93 -6.63
CA GLN A 25 -14.03 8.60 -7.06
C GLN A 25 -15.21 8.41 -6.08
N GLN A 26 -15.08 7.51 -5.09
CA GLN A 26 -16.11 7.27 -4.09
C GLN A 26 -16.15 8.41 -3.05
N LYS A 27 -17.23 9.20 -3.05
CA LYS A 27 -17.35 10.43 -2.24
C LYS A 27 -17.63 10.21 -0.75
N GLU A 28 -17.87 8.98 -0.32
CA GLU A 28 -18.46 8.68 1.00
C GLU A 28 -17.44 8.35 2.11
N LYS A 29 -16.14 8.35 1.82
CA LYS A 29 -15.09 7.95 2.77
C LYS A 29 -13.87 8.87 2.66
N LEU A 30 -13.07 8.92 3.73
CA LEU A 30 -11.74 9.53 3.68
C LEU A 30 -10.88 8.81 2.65
N ASP A 31 -10.20 9.58 1.81
CA ASP A 31 -9.53 9.07 0.61
C ASP A 31 -8.49 7.97 0.88
N TRP A 32 -7.73 8.06 1.97
CA TRP A 32 -6.73 7.06 2.33
C TRP A 32 -7.36 5.80 2.95
N VAL A 33 -8.47 5.95 3.67
CA VAL A 33 -9.24 4.82 4.23
C VAL A 33 -9.75 3.95 3.09
N ILE A 34 -10.16 4.57 1.98
CA ILE A 34 -10.62 3.84 0.80
C ILE A 34 -9.52 2.89 0.29
N LEU A 35 -8.31 3.40 0.09
CA LEU A 35 -7.18 2.64 -0.49
C LEU A 35 -6.58 1.57 0.44
N ARG A 36 -7.04 1.48 1.69
CA ARG A 36 -6.63 0.44 2.65
C ARG A 36 -7.78 -0.53 2.98
N SER A 37 -9.00 -0.25 2.52
CA SER A 37 -10.20 -0.95 2.98
C SER A 37 -11.03 -1.62 1.90
N ALA A 38 -10.79 -1.33 0.63
CA ALA A 38 -11.63 -1.88 -0.43
C ALA A 38 -11.45 -3.40 -0.61
N ILE A 39 -10.24 -3.93 -0.36
CA ILE A 39 -9.92 -5.35 -0.56
C ILE A 39 -10.12 -6.22 0.71
N ASN A 40 -10.22 -5.60 1.91
CA ASN A 40 -10.21 -6.23 3.26
C ASN A 40 -10.23 -7.78 3.29
N PRO A 41 -9.07 -8.43 3.04
CA PRO A 41 -9.02 -9.87 2.87
C PRO A 41 -9.23 -10.61 4.20
N VAL A 42 -9.68 -11.86 4.09
CA VAL A 42 -9.85 -12.78 5.21
C VAL A 42 -8.76 -13.84 5.12
N CYS A 43 -7.97 -14.03 6.17
CA CYS A 43 -7.08 -15.19 6.31
C CYS A 43 -7.36 -15.86 7.64
N ARG A 44 -7.40 -17.20 7.65
CA ARG A 44 -7.64 -18.00 8.86
C ARG A 44 -8.87 -17.53 9.64
N ASP A 45 -9.95 -17.24 8.92
CA ASP A 45 -11.25 -16.79 9.43
C ASP A 45 -11.27 -15.41 10.11
N GLU A 46 -10.20 -14.62 9.99
CA GLU A 46 -10.10 -13.26 10.53
C GLU A 46 -9.90 -12.24 9.39
N GLN A 47 -10.61 -11.10 9.48
CA GLN A 47 -10.34 -9.96 8.61
C GLN A 47 -8.97 -9.37 8.95
N TRP A 48 -8.21 -9.04 7.92
CA TRP A 48 -6.86 -8.51 8.10
C TRP A 48 -6.82 -7.10 8.66
N PHE A 49 -7.79 -6.29 8.30
CA PHE A 49 -7.93 -4.95 8.83
C PHE A 49 -9.17 -4.90 9.71
N VAL A 50 -8.97 -4.69 10.99
CA VAL A 50 -10.07 -4.47 11.93
C VAL A 50 -10.39 -2.98 11.92
N HIS A 51 -11.66 -2.64 11.71
CA HIS A 51 -12.13 -1.27 11.91
C HIS A 51 -12.32 -1.04 13.40
N MET A 52 -11.44 -0.24 14.01
CA MET A 52 -11.66 0.26 15.36
C MET A 52 -12.10 1.72 15.29
N LEU A 53 -13.23 2.02 15.92
CA LEU A 53 -13.55 3.41 16.27
C LEU A 53 -12.67 3.75 17.48
N GLY A 54 -11.53 4.38 17.22
CA GLY A 54 -10.64 4.86 18.27
C GLY A 54 -11.10 6.22 18.77
N HIS A 55 -11.08 6.45 20.09
CA HIS A 55 -11.22 7.80 20.63
C HIS A 55 -9.84 8.43 20.74
N ASN A 56 -9.63 9.57 20.09
CA ASN A 56 -8.39 10.32 20.23
C ASN A 56 -8.31 10.91 21.65
N LYS A 57 -7.54 10.28 22.55
CA LYS A 57 -7.39 10.76 23.94
C LYS A 57 -6.74 12.14 24.05
N ALA A 58 -6.12 12.65 22.98
CA ALA A 58 -5.42 13.93 22.97
C ALA A 58 -6.27 15.10 22.43
N ALA A 59 -7.40 14.84 21.76
CA ALA A 59 -8.28 15.88 21.25
C ALA A 59 -9.47 16.08 22.20
N CYS A 60 -9.74 17.33 22.60
CA CYS A 60 -10.93 17.66 23.40
C CYS A 60 -12.26 17.46 22.65
N ASP A 61 -12.21 17.11 21.36
CA ASP A 61 -13.36 16.74 20.54
C ASP A 61 -13.36 15.24 20.26
N GLU A 62 -14.35 14.53 20.82
CA GLU A 62 -14.55 13.08 20.81
C GLU A 62 -14.94 12.50 19.44
N GLN A 63 -14.38 12.99 18.33
CA GLN A 63 -14.64 12.36 17.04
C GLN A 63 -13.90 11.01 16.99
N PRO A 64 -14.61 9.88 16.83
CA PRO A 64 -13.95 8.61 16.69
C PRO A 64 -13.12 8.62 15.40
N ILE A 65 -11.82 8.42 15.53
CA ILE A 65 -10.93 8.25 14.38
C ILE A 65 -10.99 6.76 14.01
N PRO A 66 -11.35 6.41 12.78
CA PRO A 66 -11.23 5.03 12.33
C PRO A 66 -9.74 4.65 12.30
N LEU A 67 -9.30 3.87 13.28
CA LEU A 67 -8.01 3.21 13.25
C LEU A 67 -8.18 1.84 12.59
N LYS A 68 -7.27 1.54 11.66
CA LYS A 68 -7.15 0.22 11.05
C LYS A 68 -5.82 -0.38 11.44
N GLU A 69 -5.87 -1.25 12.43
CA GLU A 69 -4.73 -2.06 12.82
C GLU A 69 -4.76 -3.37 12.01
N TRP A 70 -3.57 -3.91 11.77
CA TRP A 70 -3.42 -5.30 11.37
C TRP A 70 -4.04 -6.18 12.47
N ALA A 71 -4.85 -7.17 12.08
CA ALA A 71 -5.32 -8.15 13.05
C ALA A 71 -4.11 -8.79 13.74
N ARG A 72 -4.20 -9.09 15.04
CA ARG A 72 -3.07 -9.59 15.85
C ARG A 72 -2.39 -10.85 15.29
N LYS A 73 -3.05 -11.60 14.41
CA LYS A 73 -2.52 -12.79 13.74
C LYS A 73 -2.06 -12.55 12.30
N SER A 74 -2.18 -11.33 11.81
CA SER A 74 -1.91 -10.89 10.44
C SER A 74 -0.71 -9.95 10.43
N ASP A 75 0.40 -10.37 11.01
CA ASP A 75 1.67 -9.65 10.91
C ASP A 75 2.12 -9.64 9.43
N PRO A 76 2.19 -8.46 8.77
CA PRO A 76 2.60 -8.37 7.37
C PRO A 76 4.08 -8.71 7.13
N TYR A 77 4.88 -8.91 8.18
CA TYR A 77 6.26 -9.39 8.10
C TYR A 77 6.37 -10.91 8.25
N TYR A 78 5.27 -11.61 8.53
CA TYR A 78 5.25 -13.06 8.41
C TYR A 78 5.26 -13.45 6.93
N HIS A 79 6.31 -14.16 6.49
CA HIS A 79 6.61 -14.37 5.07
C HIS A 79 5.45 -14.95 4.25
N ASP A 80 4.78 -15.97 4.77
CA ASP A 80 3.68 -16.64 4.07
C ASP A 80 2.49 -15.70 3.92
N SER A 81 2.24 -14.90 4.96
CA SER A 81 1.16 -13.95 5.01
C SER A 81 1.39 -12.82 3.99
N PHE A 82 2.59 -12.26 3.90
CA PHE A 82 2.87 -11.17 2.94
C PHE A 82 2.60 -11.56 1.48
N VAL A 83 3.14 -12.70 1.04
CA VAL A 83 2.99 -13.16 -0.35
C VAL A 83 1.54 -13.54 -0.64
N GLU A 84 0.88 -14.23 0.29
CA GLU A 84 -0.55 -14.55 0.19
C GLU A 84 -1.38 -13.27 0.04
N LEU A 85 -1.13 -12.27 0.88
CA LEU A 85 -1.82 -10.98 0.83
C LEU A 85 -1.65 -10.27 -0.50
N PHE A 86 -0.40 -10.16 -0.94
CA PHE A 86 -0.07 -9.46 -2.17
C PHE A 86 -0.77 -10.13 -3.36
N ASN A 87 -0.83 -11.46 -3.38
CA ASN A 87 -1.53 -12.18 -4.44
C ASN A 87 -3.04 -11.98 -4.35
N LEU A 88 -3.63 -12.09 -3.16
CA LEU A 88 -5.08 -11.88 -2.96
C LEU A 88 -5.53 -10.50 -3.44
N GLN A 89 -4.79 -9.44 -3.10
CA GLN A 89 -5.15 -8.08 -3.52
C GLN A 89 -4.98 -7.89 -5.04
N LEU A 90 -3.93 -8.46 -5.63
CA LEU A 90 -3.70 -8.36 -7.06
C LEU A 90 -4.73 -9.16 -7.87
N ASP A 91 -5.06 -10.36 -7.43
CA ASP A 91 -6.09 -11.22 -8.01
C ASP A 91 -7.45 -10.53 -7.94
N PHE A 92 -7.77 -9.88 -6.81
CA PHE A 92 -8.99 -9.09 -6.69
C PHE A 92 -9.05 -7.97 -7.72
N LYS A 93 -8.00 -7.15 -7.83
CA LYS A 93 -7.93 -6.05 -8.82
C LYS A 93 -8.02 -6.56 -10.26
N THR A 94 -7.38 -7.69 -10.55
CA THR A 94 -7.46 -8.36 -11.85
C THR A 94 -8.87 -8.87 -12.13
N SER A 95 -9.56 -9.44 -11.13
CA SER A 95 -10.93 -9.96 -11.31
C SER A 95 -11.96 -8.87 -11.64
N VAL A 96 -11.66 -7.62 -11.30
CA VAL A 96 -12.52 -6.46 -11.58
C VAL A 96 -12.00 -5.61 -12.75
N SER A 97 -10.90 -6.00 -13.41
CA SER A 97 -10.22 -5.20 -14.44
C SER A 97 -11.08 -4.89 -15.64
N ASP A 98 -11.97 -5.80 -16.04
CA ASP A 98 -12.90 -5.59 -17.17
C ASP A 98 -13.87 -4.41 -16.94
N ARG A 99 -14.04 -3.99 -15.68
CA ARG A 99 -14.87 -2.85 -15.28
C ARG A 99 -14.05 -1.57 -15.10
N LEU A 100 -12.72 -1.67 -15.15
CA LEU A 100 -11.81 -0.54 -14.98
C LEU A 100 -11.57 0.16 -16.32
N LYS A 101 -11.45 1.48 -16.28
CA LYS A 101 -11.01 2.27 -17.43
C LYS A 101 -9.49 2.30 -17.45
N LEU A 102 -8.88 1.35 -18.18
CA LEU A 102 -7.42 1.21 -18.24
C LEU A 102 -6.72 2.28 -19.09
N ASP A 103 -7.46 3.01 -19.94
CA ASP A 103 -6.90 3.97 -20.89
C ASP A 103 -6.71 5.39 -20.33
N GLY A 104 -6.93 5.58 -19.03
CA GLY A 104 -6.78 6.87 -18.35
C GLY A 104 -5.32 7.17 -17.99
N ILE A 105 -4.88 8.42 -18.21
CA ILE A 105 -3.61 8.90 -17.64
C ILE A 105 -3.82 9.06 -16.14
N CYS A 106 -3.14 8.23 -15.35
CA CYS A 106 -3.17 8.29 -13.89
C CYS A 106 -1.90 8.99 -13.39
N GLN A 107 -2.06 10.12 -12.68
CA GLN A 107 -0.93 10.88 -12.14
C GLN A 107 -0.49 10.29 -10.79
N GLY A 108 0.81 10.07 -10.64
CA GLY A 108 1.37 9.49 -9.42
C GLY A 108 2.84 9.15 -9.55
N LYS A 109 3.38 8.51 -8.52
CA LYS A 109 4.77 8.01 -8.48
C LYS A 109 4.81 6.57 -7.99
N ILE A 110 5.86 5.84 -8.36
CA ILE A 110 6.09 4.49 -7.89
C ILE A 110 7.00 4.57 -6.65
N LEU A 111 6.49 4.13 -5.51
CA LEU A 111 7.25 3.95 -4.28
C LEU A 111 7.84 2.55 -4.25
N VAL A 112 9.07 2.46 -3.76
CA VAL A 112 9.78 1.23 -3.44
C VAL A 112 9.84 1.10 -1.93
N VAL A 113 9.50 -0.09 -1.42
CA VAL A 113 9.63 -0.48 -0.02
C VAL A 113 10.51 -1.72 0.07
N GLU A 114 11.64 -1.60 0.75
CA GLU A 114 12.51 -2.74 1.06
C GLU A 114 11.94 -3.50 2.28
N HIS A 115 11.26 -4.60 1.98
CA HIS A 115 10.61 -5.46 2.97
C HIS A 115 11.60 -6.48 3.54
N GLY A 116 11.52 -6.73 4.85
CA GLY A 116 12.40 -7.63 5.58
C GLY A 116 13.51 -6.95 6.38
N GLU A 117 13.82 -5.69 6.10
CA GLU A 117 14.80 -4.86 6.84
C GLU A 117 14.15 -3.81 7.73
N ASN A 118 12.81 -3.85 7.90
CA ASN A 118 12.10 -2.83 8.69
C ASN A 118 12.17 -3.10 10.20
N ILE A 119 12.19 -2.02 10.98
CA ILE A 119 11.95 -2.01 12.41
C ILE A 119 10.69 -1.15 12.62
N PRO A 120 9.55 -1.74 12.98
CA PRO A 120 8.32 -0.99 13.22
C PRO A 120 8.52 -0.05 14.41
N ASP A 121 8.68 1.24 14.14
CA ASP A 121 8.75 2.29 15.15
C ASP A 121 7.46 3.12 15.23
N GLY A 122 6.58 2.96 14.25
CA GLY A 122 5.32 3.67 14.13
C GLY A 122 5.46 5.17 13.87
N ALA A 123 6.64 5.66 13.47
CA ALA A 123 6.87 7.09 13.29
C ALA A 123 6.08 7.65 12.10
N ALA A 124 5.91 6.87 11.03
CA ALA A 124 5.24 7.33 9.82
C ALA A 124 3.71 7.43 9.92
N ASP A 125 3.08 6.62 10.76
CA ASP A 125 1.62 6.61 10.91
C ASP A 125 1.05 8.00 11.31
N PRO A 126 1.44 8.61 12.44
CA PRO A 126 0.89 9.90 12.86
C PRO A 126 1.24 11.05 11.90
N GLU A 127 2.43 11.04 11.32
CA GLU A 127 2.89 12.10 10.40
C GLU A 127 2.20 12.04 9.03
N THR A 128 1.70 10.86 8.64
CA THR A 128 1.02 10.65 7.35
C THR A 128 -0.49 10.50 7.49
N ASN A 129 -1.07 10.79 8.66
CA ASN A 129 -2.48 10.58 8.97
C ASN A 129 -2.93 9.14 8.62
N SER A 130 -2.12 8.15 8.99
CA SER A 130 -2.37 6.73 8.74
C SER A 130 -2.42 6.32 7.27
N PHE A 131 -1.87 7.14 6.38
CA PHE A 131 -1.63 6.72 5.00
C PHE A 131 -0.57 5.60 4.96
N PHE A 132 0.54 5.78 5.68
CA PHE A 132 1.44 4.69 6.06
C PHE A 132 1.01 4.12 7.42
N ASP A 133 1.24 2.83 7.65
CA ASP A 133 0.94 2.21 8.94
C ASP A 133 2.17 2.15 9.85
N GLU A 134 2.01 1.52 11.01
CA GLU A 134 3.09 1.30 11.99
C GLU A 134 4.28 0.50 11.44
N TRP A 135 4.10 -0.12 10.27
CA TRP A 135 5.07 -0.95 9.57
C TRP A 135 5.65 -0.25 8.34
N ASP A 136 5.45 1.06 8.19
CA ASP A 136 5.89 1.85 7.04
C ASP A 136 5.35 1.33 5.70
N LEU A 137 4.24 0.59 5.69
CA LEU A 137 3.63 0.10 4.47
C LEU A 137 2.59 1.10 3.95
N PRO A 138 2.62 1.45 2.64
CA PRO A 138 1.54 2.21 2.02
C PRO A 138 0.26 1.37 1.96
N PRO A 139 -0.91 1.97 1.65
CA PRO A 139 -2.16 1.24 1.60
C PRO A 139 -2.11 0.06 0.62
N ILE A 140 -2.62 -1.10 1.04
CA ILE A 140 -2.55 -2.36 0.28
C ILE A 140 -3.04 -2.25 -1.16
N ASP A 141 -4.07 -1.44 -1.43
CA ASP A 141 -4.64 -1.31 -2.77
C ASP A 141 -3.63 -0.75 -3.77
N THR A 142 -2.62 0.00 -3.29
CA THR A 142 -1.55 0.61 -4.09
C THR A 142 -0.48 -0.39 -4.54
N TRP A 143 -0.41 -1.58 -3.94
CA TRP A 143 0.65 -2.56 -4.19
C TRP A 143 0.48 -3.25 -5.53
N PHE A 144 1.51 -3.30 -6.38
CA PHE A 144 1.35 -3.84 -7.74
C PHE A 144 2.47 -4.78 -8.19
N TYR A 145 3.64 -4.72 -7.57
CA TYR A 145 4.72 -5.66 -7.90
C TYR A 145 5.51 -5.99 -6.63
N ASN A 146 6.00 -7.22 -6.52
CA ASN A 146 6.99 -7.55 -5.52
C ASN A 146 8.00 -8.57 -6.08
N ASP A 147 9.21 -8.56 -5.50
CA ASP A 147 10.25 -9.57 -5.71
C ASP A 147 10.61 -10.24 -4.37
N TYR A 148 9.59 -10.65 -3.60
CA TYR A 148 9.82 -11.22 -2.29
C TYR A 148 10.45 -12.62 -2.38
N SER A 149 11.49 -12.85 -1.57
CA SER A 149 12.12 -14.14 -1.34
C SER A 149 12.33 -14.36 0.17
N PRO A 150 11.91 -15.52 0.74
CA PRO A 150 12.15 -15.82 2.15
C PRO A 150 13.62 -15.74 2.59
N SER A 151 14.55 -15.90 1.65
CA SER A 151 16.00 -15.89 1.91
C SER A 151 16.67 -14.52 1.90
N ARG A 152 16.01 -13.50 1.33
CA ARG A 152 16.63 -12.20 1.01
C ARG A 152 15.75 -10.99 1.31
N GLY A 153 14.62 -11.21 1.99
CA GLY A 153 13.57 -10.20 2.09
C GLY A 153 12.90 -9.98 0.73
N GLY A 154 12.37 -8.78 0.50
CA GLY A 154 11.73 -8.46 -0.77
C GLY A 154 11.72 -6.98 -1.05
N ILE A 155 11.44 -6.66 -2.31
CA ILE A 155 11.04 -5.31 -2.66
C ILE A 155 9.56 -5.33 -2.99
N LEU A 156 8.82 -4.40 -2.40
CA LEU A 156 7.45 -4.07 -2.74
C LEU A 156 7.42 -2.78 -3.54
N PHE A 157 6.69 -2.79 -4.64
CA PHE A 157 6.39 -1.60 -5.42
C PHE A 157 4.93 -1.23 -5.24
N ALA A 158 4.70 0.04 -4.92
CA ALA A 158 3.39 0.63 -4.73
C ALA A 158 3.22 1.85 -5.64
N TRP A 159 2.04 2.03 -6.21
CA TRP A 159 1.70 3.24 -6.96
C TRP A 159 1.01 4.24 -6.05
N ILE A 160 1.66 5.38 -5.81
CA ILE A 160 1.15 6.45 -4.97
C ILE A 160 0.44 7.48 -5.86
N PRO A 161 -0.90 7.64 -5.74
CA PRO A 161 -1.63 8.67 -6.46
C PRO A 161 -1.10 10.07 -6.15
N GLU A 162 -1.17 10.99 -7.13
CA GLU A 162 -0.61 12.34 -7.03
C GLU A 162 -0.95 13.07 -5.72
N LYS A 163 -2.20 12.98 -5.28
CA LYS A 163 -2.66 13.66 -4.06
C LYS A 163 -2.00 13.19 -2.76
N PHE A 164 -1.38 12.01 -2.76
CA PHE A 164 -0.69 11.44 -1.60
C PHE A 164 0.82 11.48 -1.70
N ILE A 165 1.39 12.02 -2.79
CA ILE A 165 2.85 12.11 -2.97
C ILE A 165 3.49 12.83 -1.79
N ARG A 166 2.89 13.93 -1.29
CA ARG A 166 3.45 14.66 -0.15
C ARG A 166 3.47 13.84 1.15
N LEU A 167 2.50 12.94 1.35
CA LEU A 167 2.50 12.05 2.52
C LEU A 167 3.60 10.98 2.38
N ALA A 168 3.83 10.48 1.16
CA ALA A 168 4.94 9.57 0.90
C ALA A 168 6.30 10.25 1.01
N ASP A 169 6.45 11.50 0.57
CA ASP A 169 7.67 12.28 0.79
C ASP A 169 7.96 12.44 2.30
N VAL A 170 6.94 12.75 3.12
CA VAL A 170 7.07 12.80 4.59
C VAL A 170 7.49 11.45 5.16
N ALA A 171 6.85 10.35 4.74
CA ALA A 171 7.23 9.01 5.17
C ALA A 171 8.69 8.69 4.84
N ILE A 172 9.15 9.00 3.62
CA ILE A 172 10.54 8.80 3.20
C ILE A 172 11.50 9.61 4.07
N GLU A 173 11.15 10.85 4.44
CA GLU A 173 12.02 11.73 5.23
C GLU A 173 12.19 11.28 6.68
N ILE A 174 11.15 10.73 7.29
CA ILE A 174 11.15 10.34 8.71
C ILE A 174 11.62 8.89 8.94
N GLN A 175 11.50 8.03 7.92
CA GLN A 175 11.89 6.63 8.02
C GLN A 175 13.43 6.52 8.09
N PHE A 176 13.93 6.11 9.25
CA PHE A 176 15.36 6.21 9.57
C PHE A 176 16.24 5.12 8.95
N LEU A 177 15.64 4.04 8.40
CA LEU A 177 16.37 2.92 7.80
C LEU A 177 16.57 3.09 6.28
N ASN A 178 16.03 4.15 5.68
CA ASN A 178 16.03 4.40 4.24
C ASN A 178 15.44 3.26 3.39
N ILE A 179 14.48 2.50 3.93
CA ILE A 179 13.82 1.40 3.19
C ILE A 179 12.72 1.90 2.25
N LEU A 180 12.33 3.17 2.37
CA LEU A 180 11.36 3.85 1.51
C LEU A 180 12.09 4.78 0.55
N HIS A 181 11.83 4.62 -0.74
CA HIS A 181 12.36 5.56 -1.74
C HIS A 181 11.53 5.56 -3.03
N TRP A 182 11.64 6.63 -3.80
CA TRP A 182 11.02 6.69 -5.11
C TRP A 182 11.75 5.78 -6.11
N PHE A 183 10.99 5.07 -6.94
CA PHE A 183 11.55 4.23 -7.98
C PHE A 183 12.24 5.06 -9.05
N GLU A 184 13.54 4.84 -9.22
CA GLU A 184 14.31 5.38 -10.32
C GLU A 184 14.26 4.43 -11.51
N LYS A 185 13.50 4.80 -12.54
CA LYS A 185 13.33 3.94 -13.71
C LYS A 185 14.67 3.69 -14.42
N PRO A 186 14.93 2.46 -14.89
CA PRO A 186 16.04 2.20 -15.80
C PRO A 186 15.92 3.06 -17.07
N SER A 187 17.05 3.54 -17.59
CA SER A 187 17.09 4.44 -18.76
C SER A 187 16.50 3.81 -20.03
N ASN A 188 16.44 2.48 -20.10
CA ASN A 188 15.90 1.71 -21.22
C ASN A 188 14.40 1.39 -21.12
N TRP A 189 13.70 1.85 -20.08
CA TRP A 189 12.25 1.64 -19.95
C TRP A 189 11.45 2.82 -20.52
N ASN A 190 10.48 2.49 -21.39
CA ASN A 190 9.42 3.38 -21.88
C ASN A 190 8.15 3.13 -21.05
N ILE A 191 7.95 3.94 -20.01
CA ILE A 191 6.77 3.93 -19.12
C ILE A 191 6.03 5.24 -19.33
#